data_AF-A0A6N9S977-F1
#
_entry.id   AF-A0A6N9S977-F1
#
_cell.length_a   1.000
_cell.length_b   1.000
_cell.length_c   1.000
_cell.angle_alpha   90.00
_cell.angle_beta   90.00
_cell.angle_gamma   90.00
#
_symmetry.space_group_name_H-M   'P 1'
#
loop_
_entity.id
_entity.type
_entity.pdbx_description
1 polymer ?
#
loop_
_entity_poly.entity_id
_entity_poly.type
_entity_poly.pdbx_seq_one_letter_code
_entity_poly.pdbx_strand_id
1 'polypeptide(L)'
;MLVFLVALNTPMHSDDYSYYSRGLGLDAHIANYMHWSGRIVADYVSTGMLSIEDHTLKALVNSIGVTSLIVLIAAIPSQLCKVEIKPLVLIVVFALYWSCNPNLGQNSFWVVGSANYAWTTLFVLCFIYYFLKWIENQNTTKIVSLFILGLIAGCSNENTAVTIAPLTVVVAISLFYFKKIRWRYALLPTIGVIIGSV
;
A
#
# COMPACT_ATOMS: atom_id res chain seq x y z
N MET A 1 -2.14 -20.01 2.99
CA MET A 1 -2.30 -20.85 4.21
C MET A 1 -1.29 -20.47 5.29
N LEU A 2 0.02 -20.38 5.01
CA LEU A 2 1.04 -20.05 6.03
C LEU A 2 0.84 -18.67 6.69
N VAL A 3 0.64 -17.62 5.89
CA VAL A 3 0.41 -16.24 6.37
C VAL A 3 -0.77 -16.19 7.36
N PHE A 4 -1.85 -16.90 7.05
CA PHE A 4 -3.06 -16.97 7.90
C PHE A 4 -2.82 -17.64 9.23
N LEU A 5 -2.11 -18.77 9.24
CA LEU A 5 -1.81 -19.47 10.50
C LEU A 5 -0.97 -18.59 11.45
N VAL A 6 0.00 -17.84 10.92
CA VAL A 6 0.79 -16.92 11.75
C VAL A 6 -0.05 -15.73 12.21
N ALA A 7 -0.83 -15.11 11.32
CA ALA A 7 -1.72 -14.00 11.68
C ALA A 7 -2.74 -14.40 12.77
N LEU A 8 -3.28 -15.62 12.70
CA LEU A 8 -4.24 -16.14 13.68
C LEU A 8 -3.62 -16.39 15.07
N ASN A 9 -2.32 -16.63 15.14
CA ASN A 9 -1.59 -16.83 16.40
C ASN A 9 -0.88 -15.56 16.89
N THR A 10 -1.07 -14.43 16.20
CA THR A 10 -0.43 -13.17 16.59
C THR A 10 -1.32 -12.44 17.60
N PRO A 11 -0.84 -12.20 18.84
CA PRO A 11 -1.62 -11.49 19.85
C PRO A 11 -1.71 -9.99 19.55
N MET A 12 -2.64 -9.31 20.23
CA MET A 12 -2.66 -7.85 20.25
C MET A 12 -1.45 -7.29 21.00
N HIS A 13 -0.92 -6.18 20.49
CA HIS A 13 0.18 -5.43 21.10
C HIS A 13 -0.30 -4.10 21.73
N SER A 14 0.58 -3.40 22.44
CA SER A 14 0.26 -2.17 23.19
C SER A 14 -0.48 -1.13 22.37
N ASP A 15 -0.02 -0.87 21.14
CA ASP A 15 -0.58 0.23 20.35
C ASP A 15 -1.96 -0.14 19.78
N ASP A 16 -2.24 -1.44 19.62
CA ASP A 16 -3.54 -1.91 19.14
C ASP A 16 -4.67 -1.44 20.08
N TYR A 17 -4.42 -1.39 21.39
CA TYR A 17 -5.40 -0.87 22.35
C TYR A 17 -5.70 0.62 22.13
N SER A 18 -4.68 1.41 21.82
CA SER A 18 -4.84 2.84 21.52
C SER A 18 -5.69 3.04 20.26
N TYR A 19 -5.36 2.35 19.16
CA TYR A 19 -6.11 2.46 17.90
C TYR A 19 -7.53 1.87 18.01
N TYR A 20 -7.72 0.79 18.79
CA TYR A 20 -9.04 0.23 19.06
C TYR A 20 -9.94 1.24 19.78
N SER A 21 -9.41 1.90 20.82
CA SER A 21 -10.17 2.89 21.61
C SER A 21 -10.49 4.19 20.85
N ARG A 22 -9.74 4.50 19.77
CA ARG A 22 -9.92 5.73 18.99
C ARG A 22 -11.21 5.74 18.16
N GLY A 23 -11.63 4.58 17.65
CA GLY A 23 -12.78 4.46 16.75
C GLY A 23 -12.59 5.14 15.38
N LEU A 24 -13.59 5.04 14.51
CA LEU A 24 -13.52 5.49 13.10
C LEU A 24 -13.94 6.96 12.88
N GLY A 25 -14.06 7.74 13.95
CA GLY A 25 -14.51 9.14 13.88
C GLY A 25 -13.51 10.03 13.14
N LEU A 26 -14.01 10.86 12.21
CA LEU A 26 -13.19 11.79 11.43
C LEU A 26 -12.38 12.73 12.33
N ASP A 27 -13.01 13.30 13.36
CA ASP A 27 -12.38 14.26 14.27
C ASP A 27 -11.19 13.66 15.02
N ALA A 28 -11.33 12.41 15.48
CA ALA A 28 -10.28 11.70 16.21
C ALA A 28 -9.07 11.40 15.32
N HIS A 29 -9.30 11.04 14.05
CA HIS A 29 -8.24 10.82 13.08
C HIS A 29 -7.57 12.11 12.62
N ILE A 30 -8.31 13.21 12.47
CA ILE A 30 -7.73 14.54 12.18
C ILE A 30 -6.86 15.00 13.35
N ALA A 31 -7.32 14.85 14.59
CA ALA A 31 -6.52 15.18 15.77
C ALA A 31 -5.26 14.32 15.84
N ASN A 32 -5.36 13.01 15.58
CA ASN A 32 -4.21 12.10 15.58
C ASN A 32 -3.21 12.45 14.47
N TYR A 33 -3.69 12.82 13.29
CA TYR A 33 -2.87 13.30 12.19
C TYR A 33 -2.08 14.54 12.61
N MET A 34 -2.76 15.55 13.16
CA MET A 34 -2.16 16.85 13.49
C MET A 34 -1.20 16.81 14.69
N HIS A 35 -1.43 15.92 15.66
CA HIS A 35 -0.72 15.94 16.94
C HIS A 35 0.27 14.79 17.15
N TRP A 36 0.16 13.69 16.40
CA TRP A 36 0.94 12.48 16.68
C TRP A 36 1.47 11.75 15.45
N SER A 37 0.57 11.25 14.60
CA SER A 37 0.92 10.25 13.57
C SER A 37 1.39 10.88 12.27
N GLY A 38 0.75 11.97 11.81
CA GLY A 38 0.99 12.53 10.47
C GLY A 38 0.60 11.59 9.32
N ARG A 39 -0.17 10.53 9.60
CA ARG A 39 -0.58 9.53 8.60
C ARG A 39 -2.08 9.32 8.63
N ILE A 40 -2.73 9.37 7.48
CA ILE A 40 -4.18 9.14 7.41
C ILE A 40 -4.45 7.67 7.10
N VAL A 41 -3.84 7.12 6.06
CA VAL A 41 -4.19 5.77 5.58
C VAL A 41 -3.79 4.68 6.57
N ALA A 42 -2.57 4.73 7.11
CA ALA A 42 -2.13 3.78 8.13
C ALA A 42 -3.05 3.78 9.36
N ASP A 43 -3.46 4.96 9.83
CA ASP A 43 -4.31 5.11 11.00
C ASP A 43 -5.71 4.52 10.75
N TYR A 44 -6.34 4.85 9.61
CA TYR A 44 -7.66 4.33 9.26
C TYR A 44 -7.66 2.82 9.03
N VAL A 45 -6.62 2.27 8.38
CA VAL A 45 -6.49 0.82 8.22
C VAL A 45 -6.32 0.15 9.58
N SER A 46 -5.52 0.72 10.48
CA SER A 46 -5.32 0.21 11.83
C SER A 46 -6.65 0.14 12.60
N THR A 47 -7.34 1.27 12.73
CA THR A 47 -8.63 1.34 13.44
C THR A 47 -9.68 0.47 12.75
N GLY A 48 -9.73 0.45 11.42
CA GLY A 48 -10.69 -0.35 10.65
C GLY A 48 -10.45 -1.86 10.73
N MET A 49 -9.20 -2.31 10.84
CA MET A 49 -8.90 -3.71 11.13
C MET A 49 -9.26 -4.08 12.57
N LEU A 50 -9.04 -3.15 13.50
CA LEU A 50 -9.31 -3.38 14.92
C LEU A 50 -10.79 -3.34 15.27
N SER A 51 -11.62 -2.64 14.49
CA SER A 51 -13.08 -2.66 14.64
C SER A 51 -13.71 -4.01 14.27
N ILE A 52 -12.96 -4.91 13.61
CA ILE A 52 -13.38 -6.28 13.39
C ILE A 52 -13.23 -7.05 14.71
N GLU A 53 -14.35 -7.36 15.38
CA GLU A 53 -14.35 -8.09 16.65
C GLU A 53 -13.89 -9.54 16.50
N ASP A 54 -14.27 -10.21 15.41
CA ASP A 54 -13.85 -11.57 15.12
C ASP A 54 -12.35 -11.63 14.78
N HIS A 55 -11.58 -12.22 15.69
CA HIS A 55 -10.14 -12.42 15.55
C HIS A 55 -9.77 -13.22 14.30
N THR A 56 -10.56 -14.23 13.95
CA THR A 56 -10.32 -15.09 12.78
C THR A 56 -10.51 -14.30 11.50
N LEU A 57 -11.57 -13.49 11.43
CA LEU A 57 -11.85 -12.63 10.28
C LEU A 57 -10.76 -11.58 10.10
N LYS A 58 -10.32 -10.95 11.20
CA LYS A 58 -9.21 -9.99 11.20
C LYS A 58 -7.90 -10.60 10.68
N ALA A 59 -7.55 -11.78 11.17
CA ALA A 59 -6.39 -12.53 10.70
C ALA A 59 -6.50 -12.90 9.22
N LEU A 60 -7.69 -13.27 8.75
CA LEU A 60 -7.96 -13.57 7.35
C LEU A 60 -7.75 -12.35 6.46
N VAL A 61 -8.35 -11.21 6.82
CA VAL A 61 -8.22 -9.94 6.09
C VAL A 61 -6.75 -9.52 6.01
N ASN A 62 -6.04 -9.53 7.14
CA ASN A 62 -4.62 -9.20 7.16
C ASN A 62 -3.80 -10.11 6.24
N SER A 63 -4.10 -11.41 6.26
CA SER A 63 -3.40 -12.40 5.45
C SER A 63 -3.65 -12.23 3.97
N ILE A 64 -4.86 -11.84 3.57
CA ILE A 64 -5.18 -11.47 2.19
C ILE A 64 -4.36 -10.23 1.78
N GLY A 65 -4.27 -9.23 2.66
CA GLY A 65 -3.46 -8.02 2.42
C GLY A 65 -1.99 -8.35 2.17
N VAL A 66 -1.35 -9.07 3.10
CA VAL A 66 0.06 -9.47 2.99
C VAL A 66 0.30 -10.39 1.78
N THR A 67 -0.61 -11.33 1.51
CA THR A 67 -0.47 -12.22 0.34
C THR A 67 -0.58 -11.41 -0.96
N SER A 68 -1.52 -10.46 -1.02
CA SER A 68 -1.69 -9.57 -2.17
C SER A 68 -0.46 -8.70 -2.41
N LEU A 69 0.17 -8.23 -1.33
CA LEU A 69 1.43 -7.49 -1.40
C LEU A 69 2.51 -8.34 -2.09
N ILE A 70 2.71 -9.59 -1.65
CA ILE A 70 3.69 -10.51 -2.23
C ILE A 70 3.40 -10.79 -3.71
N VAL A 71 2.12 -10.97 -4.07
CA VAL A 71 1.69 -11.16 -5.46
C VAL A 71 2.00 -9.93 -6.30
N LEU A 72 1.76 -8.72 -5.80
CA LEU A 72 2.08 -7.49 -6.53
C LEU A 72 3.57 -7.26 -6.71
N ILE A 73 4.39 -7.62 -5.73
CA ILE A 73 5.86 -7.59 -5.86
C ILE A 73 6.29 -8.46 -7.05
N ALA A 74 5.70 -9.65 -7.22
CA ALA A 74 5.97 -10.52 -8.37
C ALA A 74 5.34 -10.00 -9.68
N ALA A 75 4.19 -9.31 -9.62
CA ALA A 75 3.43 -8.88 -10.79
C ALA A 75 4.00 -7.63 -11.47
N ILE A 76 4.64 -6.72 -10.72
CA ILE A 76 5.19 -5.47 -11.29
C ILE A 76 6.28 -5.76 -12.35
N PRO A 77 7.31 -6.58 -12.10
CA PRO A 77 8.30 -6.93 -13.12
C PRO A 77 7.69 -7.63 -14.33
N SER A 78 6.71 -8.51 -14.09
CA SER A 78 5.95 -9.18 -15.15
C SER A 78 5.24 -8.18 -16.08
N GLN A 79 4.61 -7.14 -15.51
CA GLN A 79 3.96 -6.08 -16.28
C GLN A 79 4.97 -5.25 -17.09
N LEU A 80 6.13 -4.93 -16.50
CA LEU A 80 7.18 -4.14 -17.15
C LEU A 80 7.86 -4.90 -18.29
N CYS A 81 8.21 -6.15 -18.06
CA CYS A 81 8.95 -6.99 -19.01
C CYS A 81 8.05 -7.76 -19.98
N LYS A 82 6.73 -7.71 -19.82
CA LYS A 82 5.76 -8.48 -20.63
C LYS A 82 5.97 -9.98 -20.57
N VAL A 83 6.32 -10.48 -19.38
CA VAL A 83 6.54 -11.91 -19.13
C VAL A 83 5.47 -12.41 -18.18
N GLU A 84 4.95 -13.62 -18.40
CA GLU A 84 3.98 -14.24 -17.50
C GLU A 84 4.60 -14.60 -16.14
N ILE A 85 3.81 -14.47 -15.07
CA ILE A 85 4.23 -14.85 -13.73
C ILE A 85 4.21 -16.37 -13.63
N LYS A 86 5.40 -16.99 -13.62
CA LYS A 86 5.52 -18.42 -13.36
C LYS A 86 5.25 -18.71 -11.87
N PRO A 87 4.61 -19.83 -11.51
CA PRO A 87 4.39 -20.22 -10.10
C PRO A 87 5.69 -20.24 -9.27
N LEU A 88 6.81 -20.63 -9.88
CA LEU A 88 8.12 -20.63 -9.22
C LEU A 88 8.55 -19.23 -8.76
N VAL A 89 8.23 -18.18 -9.53
CA VAL A 89 8.55 -16.79 -9.17
C VAL A 89 7.79 -16.40 -7.90
N LEU A 90 6.52 -16.76 -7.80
CA LEU A 90 5.72 -16.50 -6.59
C LEU A 90 6.31 -17.21 -5.36
N ILE A 91 6.76 -18.45 -5.51
CA ILE A 91 7.41 -19.20 -4.42
C ILE A 91 8.71 -18.52 -4.00
N VAL A 92 9.55 -18.10 -4.95
CA VAL A 92 10.82 -17.41 -4.66
C VAL A 92 10.58 -16.05 -4.00
N VAL A 93 9.67 -15.24 -4.52
CA VAL A 93 9.32 -13.94 -3.95
C VAL A 93 8.74 -14.11 -2.54
N PHE A 94 7.88 -15.12 -2.33
CA PHE A 94 7.39 -15.47 -1.01
C PHE A 94 8.53 -15.86 -0.05
N ALA A 95 9.45 -16.74 -0.47
CA ALA A 95 10.56 -17.19 0.36
C ALA A 95 11.51 -16.04 0.72
N LEU A 96 11.78 -15.13 -0.22
CA LEU A 96 12.57 -13.91 0.01
C LEU A 96 11.85 -12.96 0.96
N TYR A 97 10.55 -12.71 0.76
CA TYR A 97 9.76 -11.89 1.68
C TYR A 97 9.77 -12.47 3.10
N TRP A 98 9.66 -13.79 3.22
CA TRP A 98 9.61 -14.49 4.49
C TRP A 98 10.97 -14.51 5.21
N SER A 99 12.07 -14.69 4.48
CA SER A 99 13.40 -14.91 5.06
C SER A 99 14.20 -13.61 5.21
N CYS A 100 13.99 -12.63 4.32
CA CYS A 100 14.75 -11.39 4.28
C CYS A 100 14.05 -10.22 5.02
N ASN A 101 12.85 -10.41 5.57
CA ASN A 101 12.18 -9.38 6.37
C ASN A 101 12.61 -9.51 7.84
N PRO A 102 13.48 -8.62 8.36
CA PRO A 102 14.10 -8.78 9.68
C PRO A 102 13.08 -8.76 10.83
N ASN A 103 11.98 -8.02 10.66
CA ASN A 103 10.92 -7.87 11.66
C ASN A 103 9.57 -8.31 11.09
N LEU A 104 9.53 -9.51 10.47
CA LEU A 104 8.32 -10.04 9.82
C LEU A 104 7.07 -9.98 10.72
N GLY A 105 7.22 -10.33 12.00
CA GLY A 105 6.16 -10.25 13.02
C GLY A 105 5.52 -8.86 13.11
N GLN A 106 6.36 -7.84 13.30
CA GLN A 106 5.91 -6.46 13.47
C GLN A 106 5.38 -5.86 12.17
N ASN A 107 6.01 -6.18 11.03
CA ASN A 107 5.71 -5.53 9.76
C ASN A 107 4.51 -6.13 9.02
N SER A 108 4.18 -7.40 9.28
CA SER A 108 3.17 -8.15 8.49
C SER A 108 2.04 -8.74 9.31
N PHE A 109 2.26 -9.08 10.59
CA PHE A 109 1.27 -9.85 11.36
C PHE A 109 0.61 -9.05 12.48
N TRP A 110 1.39 -8.27 13.22
CA TRP A 110 0.85 -7.31 14.18
C TRP A 110 -0.06 -6.31 13.46
N VAL A 111 -1.27 -6.08 13.96
CA VAL A 111 -2.32 -5.34 13.23
C VAL A 111 -1.90 -3.90 12.90
N VAL A 112 -1.54 -3.09 13.89
CA VAL A 112 -1.10 -1.70 13.66
C VAL A 112 0.19 -1.65 12.85
N GLY A 113 1.14 -2.55 13.11
CA GLY A 113 2.38 -2.61 12.34
C GLY A 113 2.15 -3.01 10.87
N SER A 114 1.32 -4.01 10.62
CA SER A 114 0.88 -4.41 9.27
C SER A 114 0.17 -3.27 8.56
N ALA A 115 -0.74 -2.58 9.24
CA ALA A 115 -1.42 -1.41 8.70
C ALA A 115 -0.43 -0.31 8.29
N ASN A 116 0.64 -0.11 9.08
CA ASN A 116 1.63 0.92 8.84
C ASN A 116 2.68 0.57 7.78
N TYR A 117 2.98 -0.71 7.57
CA TYR A 117 4.01 -1.17 6.64
C TYR A 117 3.47 -2.02 5.48
N ALA A 118 2.77 -3.12 5.76
CA ALA A 118 2.31 -4.01 4.71
C ALA A 118 1.17 -3.40 3.88
N TRP A 119 0.14 -2.83 4.53
CA TRP A 119 -1.03 -2.27 3.84
C TRP A 119 -0.73 -0.96 3.11
N THR A 120 0.03 -0.06 3.73
CA THR A 120 0.54 1.14 3.06
C THR A 120 1.37 0.80 1.83
N THR A 121 2.31 -0.15 1.96
CA THR A 121 3.10 -0.63 0.80
C THR A 121 2.21 -1.29 -0.24
N LEU A 122 1.20 -2.06 0.18
CA LEU A 122 0.22 -2.68 -0.73
C LEU A 122 -0.49 -1.62 -1.57
N PHE A 123 -0.99 -0.54 -0.97
CA PHE A 123 -1.66 0.54 -1.71
C PHE A 123 -0.71 1.26 -2.68
N VAL A 124 0.53 1.48 -2.27
CA VAL A 124 1.56 2.07 -3.14
C VAL A 124 1.87 1.16 -4.32
N LEU A 125 2.02 -0.16 -4.12
CA LEU A 125 2.23 -1.11 -5.21
C LEU A 125 0.99 -1.26 -6.10
N CYS A 126 -0.21 -1.20 -5.55
CA CYS A 126 -1.46 -1.13 -6.32
C CYS A 126 -1.45 0.08 -7.26
N PHE A 127 -1.08 1.25 -6.74
CA PHE A 127 -0.94 2.46 -7.54
C PHE A 127 0.10 2.28 -8.65
N ILE A 128 1.31 1.80 -8.35
CA ILE A 128 2.36 1.58 -9.34
C ILE A 128 1.91 0.58 -10.41
N TYR A 129 1.39 -0.57 -10.01
CA TYR A 129 0.96 -1.61 -10.95
C TYR A 129 -0.16 -1.12 -11.88
N TYR A 130 -1.13 -0.39 -11.32
CA TYR A 130 -2.22 0.18 -12.10
C TYR A 130 -1.76 1.33 -13.01
N PHE A 131 -0.83 2.16 -12.54
CA PHE A 131 -0.18 3.21 -13.32
C PHE A 131 0.54 2.63 -14.55
N LEU A 132 1.31 1.55 -14.37
CA LEU A 132 1.99 0.85 -15.46
C LEU A 132 1.01 0.32 -16.52
N LYS A 133 -0.08 -0.32 -16.09
CA LYS A 133 -1.14 -0.77 -16.99
C LYS A 133 -1.84 0.39 -17.71
N TRP A 134 -2.04 1.49 -17.01
CA TRP A 134 -2.71 2.66 -17.57
C TRP A 134 -1.86 3.34 -18.66
N ILE A 135 -0.52 3.38 -18.52
CA ILE A 135 0.39 3.95 -19.52
C ILE A 135 0.21 3.32 -20.91
N GLU A 136 -0.11 2.02 -20.95
CA GLU A 136 -0.23 1.26 -22.22
C GLU A 136 -1.47 1.65 -23.03
N ASN A 137 -2.61 1.81 -22.34
CA ASN A 137 -3.89 2.04 -22.99
C ASN A 137 -4.34 3.51 -22.92
N GLN A 138 -3.72 4.32 -22.06
CA GLN A 138 -4.00 5.74 -21.81
C GLN A 138 -5.49 6.06 -21.66
N ASN A 139 -6.26 5.12 -21.09
CA ASN A 139 -7.70 5.24 -21.00
C ASN A 139 -8.08 6.39 -20.05
N THR A 140 -8.76 7.40 -20.59
CA THR A 140 -9.11 8.62 -19.87
C THR A 140 -10.12 8.37 -18.75
N THR A 141 -10.99 7.36 -18.84
CA THR A 141 -11.96 7.07 -17.78
C THR A 141 -11.29 6.57 -16.49
N LYS A 142 -10.13 5.93 -16.63
CA LYS A 142 -9.36 5.38 -15.52
C LYS A 142 -8.49 6.41 -14.80
N ILE A 143 -8.39 7.63 -15.32
CA ILE A 143 -7.49 8.64 -14.75
C ILE A 143 -7.94 9.12 -13.37
N VAL A 144 -9.25 9.18 -13.12
CA VAL A 144 -9.80 9.55 -11.81
C VAL A 144 -9.47 8.48 -10.78
N SER A 145 -9.63 7.20 -11.13
CA SER A 145 -9.23 6.10 -10.24
C SER A 145 -7.73 6.12 -9.93
N LEU A 146 -6.91 6.50 -10.92
CA LEU A 146 -5.46 6.60 -10.77
C LEU A 146 -5.05 7.78 -9.88
N PHE A 147 -5.77 8.90 -9.97
CA PHE A 147 -5.62 10.05 -9.07
C PHE A 147 -5.95 9.67 -7.62
N ILE A 148 -7.09 8.99 -7.39
CA ILE A 148 -7.50 8.54 -6.05
C ILE A 148 -6.49 7.55 -5.47
N LEU A 149 -6.04 6.58 -6.25
CA LEU A 149 -4.98 5.65 -5.83
C LEU A 149 -3.67 6.37 -5.53
N GLY A 150 -3.32 7.40 -6.31
CA GLY A 150 -2.17 8.25 -6.06
C GLY A 150 -2.28 9.00 -4.73
N LEU A 151 -3.46 9.55 -4.42
CA LEU A 151 -3.73 10.21 -3.14
C LEU A 151 -3.57 9.25 -1.96
N ILE A 152 -4.16 8.05 -2.04
CA ILE A 152 -4.02 7.01 -1.00
C ILE A 152 -2.55 6.58 -0.85
N ALA A 153 -1.83 6.41 -1.95
CA ALA A 153 -0.41 6.06 -1.94
C ALA A 153 0.46 7.17 -1.32
N GLY A 154 0.11 8.44 -1.54
CA GLY A 154 0.74 9.58 -0.89
C GLY A 154 0.46 9.62 0.62
N CYS A 155 -0.80 9.44 1.03
CA CYS A 155 -1.23 9.50 2.44
C CYS A 155 -0.86 8.28 3.29
N SER A 156 0.02 7.41 2.78
CA SER A 156 0.34 6.11 3.35
C SER A 156 1.21 6.19 4.61
N ASN A 157 2.49 6.52 4.47
CA ASN A 157 3.46 6.60 5.57
C ASN A 157 4.53 7.64 5.21
N GLU A 158 5.08 8.36 6.18
CA GLU A 158 6.16 9.33 6.03
C GLU A 158 7.34 8.82 5.18
N ASN A 159 7.74 7.56 5.36
CA ASN A 159 8.85 6.96 4.60
C ASN A 159 8.46 6.70 3.14
N THR A 160 7.28 6.12 2.94
CA THR A 160 6.83 5.71 1.60
C THR A 160 6.42 6.91 0.76
N ALA A 161 5.80 7.93 1.35
CA ALA A 161 5.46 9.20 0.72
C ALA A 161 6.71 9.90 0.14
N VAL A 162 7.78 9.99 0.93
CA VAL A 162 9.07 10.56 0.52
C VAL A 162 9.72 9.78 -0.63
N THR A 163 9.41 8.49 -0.77
CA THR A 163 9.93 7.66 -1.86
C THR A 163 9.08 7.77 -3.13
N ILE A 164 7.76 7.69 -3.00
CA ILE A 164 6.84 7.60 -4.15
C ILE A 164 6.63 8.96 -4.84
N ALA A 165 6.64 10.07 -4.09
CA ALA A 165 6.48 11.41 -4.64
C ALA A 165 7.60 11.77 -5.65
N PRO A 166 8.90 11.71 -5.32
CA PRO A 166 9.95 12.00 -6.30
C PRO A 166 9.99 10.96 -7.43
N LEU A 167 9.74 9.69 -7.14
CA LEU A 167 9.71 8.63 -8.16
C LEU A 167 8.66 8.92 -9.24
N THR A 168 7.45 9.30 -8.83
CA THR A 168 6.37 9.61 -9.78
C THR A 168 6.65 10.86 -10.60
N VAL A 169 7.28 11.88 -10.01
CA VAL A 169 7.76 13.07 -10.73
C VAL A 169 8.79 12.68 -11.80
N VAL A 170 9.82 11.90 -11.44
CA VAL A 170 10.86 11.45 -12.40
C VAL A 170 10.24 10.63 -13.53
N VAL A 171 9.33 9.72 -13.20
CA VAL A 171 8.63 8.90 -14.20
C VAL A 171 7.78 9.79 -15.12
N ALA A 172 7.03 10.75 -14.59
CA ALA A 172 6.24 11.69 -15.39
C ALA A 172 7.11 12.52 -16.34
N ILE A 173 8.26 13.02 -15.87
CA ILE A 173 9.24 13.75 -16.68
C ILE A 173 9.79 12.85 -17.79
N SER A 174 10.16 11.60 -17.47
CA SER A 174 10.68 10.66 -18.45
C SER A 174 9.65 10.34 -19.55
N LEU A 175 8.40 10.10 -19.18
CA LEU A 175 7.31 9.80 -20.12
C LEU A 175 7.02 10.98 -21.03
N PHE A 176 7.13 12.20 -20.51
CA PHE A 176 7.01 13.42 -21.30
C PHE A 176 8.20 13.61 -22.25
N TYR A 177 9.44 13.45 -21.75
CA TYR A 177 10.66 13.59 -22.54
C TYR A 177 10.70 12.62 -23.73
N PHE A 178 10.31 11.36 -23.50
CA PHE A 178 10.21 10.34 -24.55
C PHE A 178 8.91 10.43 -25.36
N LYS A 179 8.10 11.49 -25.18
CA LYS A 179 6.82 11.75 -25.88
C LYS A 179 5.85 10.56 -25.87
N LYS A 180 5.88 9.74 -24.81
CA LYS A 180 5.04 8.54 -24.69
C LYS A 180 3.60 8.90 -24.30
N ILE A 181 3.40 9.99 -23.55
CA ILE A 181 2.11 10.42 -23.02
C ILE A 181 1.97 11.95 -23.15
N ARG A 182 0.73 12.44 -23.30
CA ARG A 182 0.44 13.88 -23.21
C ARG A 182 0.65 14.39 -21.77
N TRP A 183 1.34 15.52 -21.63
CA TRP A 183 1.73 16.10 -20.34
C TRP A 183 0.62 16.15 -19.27
N ARG A 184 -0.62 16.52 -19.64
CA ARG A 184 -1.77 16.60 -18.72
C ARG A 184 -2.07 15.27 -18.01
N TYR A 185 -1.87 14.15 -18.71
CA TYR A 185 -2.17 12.83 -18.16
C TYR A 185 -1.02 12.24 -17.33
N ALA A 186 0.21 12.70 -17.54
CA ALA A 186 1.34 12.37 -16.68
C ALA A 186 1.30 13.16 -15.35
N LEU A 187 0.77 14.39 -15.38
CA LEU A 187 0.69 15.24 -14.19
C LEU A 187 -0.39 14.82 -13.21
N LEU A 188 -1.58 14.42 -13.66
CA LEU A 188 -2.70 14.13 -12.77
C LEU A 188 -2.39 13.06 -11.69
N PRO A 189 -1.84 11.88 -12.01
CA PRO A 189 -1.45 10.89 -11.01
C PRO A 189 -0.38 11.41 -10.04
N THR A 190 0.58 12.18 -10.57
CA THR A 190 1.67 12.79 -9.81
C THR A 190 1.14 13.83 -8.82
N ILE A 191 0.17 14.66 -9.23
CA ILE A 191 -0.50 15.63 -8.37
C ILE A 191 -1.24 14.92 -7.24
N GLY A 192 -1.95 13.82 -7.52
CA GLY A 192 -2.62 13.02 -6.50
C GLY A 192 -1.65 12.54 -5.43
N VAL A 193 -0.51 11.99 -5.84
CA VAL A 193 0.55 11.53 -4.93
C VAL A 193 1.13 12.68 -4.10
N ILE A 194 1.45 13.81 -4.74
CA ILE A 194 2.02 14.97 -4.04
C ILE A 194 1.04 15.53 -3.00
N ILE A 195 -0.24 15.71 -3.38
CA ILE A 195 -1.27 16.18 -2.45
C ILE A 195 -1.39 15.23 -1.27
N GLY A 196 -1.34 13.92 -1.51
CA GLY A 196 -1.43 12.95 -0.42
C GLY A 196 -0.18 12.90 0.47
N SER A 197 0.97 13.33 -0.02
CA SER A 197 2.26 13.26 0.68
C SER A 197 2.54 14.43 1.62
N VAL A 198 1.62 15.40 1.71
CA VAL A 198 1.70 16.62 2.53
C VAL A 198 0.57 16.62 3.54
#